data_AF-A0A812IND3-F1
#
_entry.id   AF-A0A812IND3-F1
#
_cell.length_a   1.000
_cell.length_b   1.000
_cell.length_c   1.000
_cell.angle_alpha   90.00
_cell.angle_beta   90.00
_cell.angle_gamma   90.00
#
_symmetry.space_group_name_H-M   'P 1'
#
loop_
_entity.id
_entity.type
_entity.pdbx_description
1 polymer ?
#
loop_
_entity_poly.entity_id
_entity_poly.type
_entity_poly.pdbx_seq_one_letter_code
_entity_poly.pdbx_strand_id
1 'polypeptide(L)'
;MKAWPGGVQPTTLQCWPRRSDGQVTRCRNQTAIVLEDTQDGWPGLCEGMVKVTDLQGEETCQMRCMMSPLCSVWSIETTSNPNGSPMCWNGMLGKNCYGGKGPVPVRAQRLQHGTYRVLMQTTGVQVLGLHNSFGGTVFKTWEEGAKHCKYECRSFLLCQFWQYSKTYGCFLEIPSEGTVGYPLTTSGPFRSVRLDSEAAADVVAGEMLQHNCVGDVSPLPTAMPTGNEVKLVVPGMGPTDVPATAAAGSWPWWVNYLIFLFVVLVFCVIVTAVWMGLEDRKKRRAREKNVRKAWDPSMGGQTVEQAGFLQNIHMPQMPQNWHMPNMQFPFQDQSYQSVPGYGDPSAHMQTHGGRIAGRRF
;
A
#
# COMPACT_ATOMS: atom_id res chain seq x y z
N MET A 1 0.55 18.23 -21.00
CA MET A 1 1.05 18.67 -19.68
C MET A 1 2.43 18.06 -19.47
N LYS A 2 3.48 18.86 -19.25
CA LYS A 2 4.75 18.32 -18.76
C LYS A 2 4.58 18.12 -17.25
N ALA A 3 4.48 16.87 -16.79
CA ALA A 3 4.41 16.56 -15.35
C ALA A 3 5.61 17.13 -14.57
N TRP A 4 6.72 17.37 -15.27
CA TRP A 4 7.99 17.82 -14.71
C TRP A 4 8.43 19.15 -15.35
N PRO A 5 8.35 20.29 -14.64
CA PRO A 5 8.84 21.57 -15.15
C PRO A 5 10.31 21.53 -15.58
N GLY A 6 11.14 20.79 -14.81
CA GLY A 6 12.56 20.57 -15.12
C GLY A 6 12.84 19.50 -16.18
N GLY A 7 11.81 18.90 -16.77
CA GLY A 7 11.97 17.83 -17.78
C GLY A 7 12.47 16.49 -17.25
N VAL A 8 12.75 16.38 -15.95
CA VAL A 8 13.26 15.18 -15.30
C VAL A 8 12.28 14.70 -14.24
N GLN A 9 11.91 13.43 -14.31
CA GLN A 9 11.11 12.76 -13.29
C GLN A 9 11.93 12.69 -11.98
N PRO A 10 11.39 12.99 -10.79
CA PRO A 10 12.15 12.82 -9.55
C PRO A 10 12.39 11.35 -9.19
N THR A 11 13.57 11.03 -8.65
CA THR A 11 13.89 9.68 -8.14
C THR A 11 13.37 9.45 -6.73
N THR A 12 13.26 8.18 -6.32
CA THR A 12 12.85 7.77 -4.97
C THR A 12 13.72 8.46 -3.93
N LEU A 13 13.09 9.12 -2.97
CA LEU A 13 13.76 9.80 -1.85
C LEU A 13 14.77 10.89 -2.24
N GLN A 14 14.67 11.46 -3.44
CA GLN A 14 15.53 12.58 -3.85
C GLN A 14 15.45 13.78 -2.86
N CYS A 15 14.28 13.97 -2.23
CA CYS A 15 14.03 15.06 -1.28
C CYS A 15 14.01 14.59 0.19
N TRP A 16 14.48 13.37 0.49
CA TRP A 16 14.52 12.85 1.85
C TRP A 16 15.90 13.05 2.47
N PRO A 17 15.99 13.49 3.75
CA PRO A 17 17.28 13.71 4.39
C PRO A 17 18.01 12.39 4.60
N ARG A 18 19.33 12.44 4.42
CA ARG A 18 20.23 11.29 4.60
C ARG A 18 21.34 11.65 5.57
N ARG A 19 21.84 10.64 6.28
CA ARG A 19 23.08 10.74 7.05
C ARG A 19 24.28 10.72 6.09
N SER A 20 25.47 10.99 6.63
CA SER A 20 26.72 10.97 5.86
C SER A 20 27.05 9.60 5.25
N ASP A 21 26.49 8.51 5.78
CA ASP A 21 26.61 7.14 5.25
C ASP A 21 25.54 6.80 4.19
N GLY A 22 24.76 7.79 3.74
CA GLY A 22 23.71 7.61 2.72
C GLY A 22 22.39 7.03 3.24
N GLN A 23 22.34 6.61 4.50
CA GLN A 23 21.13 6.05 5.11
C GLN A 23 20.09 7.13 5.34
N VAL A 24 18.81 6.77 5.15
CA VAL A 24 17.70 7.68 5.45
C VAL A 24 17.70 8.06 6.92
N THR A 25 17.38 9.32 7.22
CA THR A 25 17.21 9.79 8.60
C THR A 25 15.78 10.26 8.83
N ARG A 26 15.39 10.38 10.10
CA ARG A 26 14.09 10.95 10.46
C ARG A 26 14.02 12.43 10.09
N CYS A 27 12.81 12.90 9.79
CA CYS A 27 12.58 14.33 9.68
C CYS A 27 12.78 14.98 11.06
N ARG A 28 13.73 15.91 11.21
CA ARG A 28 14.11 16.49 12.52
C ARG A 28 12.94 17.13 13.28
N ASN A 29 11.98 17.68 12.56
CA ASN A 29 10.90 18.50 13.09
C ASN A 29 9.52 17.90 12.82
N GLN A 30 9.42 16.63 12.39
CA GLN A 30 8.14 16.03 12.08
C GLN A 30 7.99 14.72 12.85
N THR A 31 6.80 14.52 13.37
CA THR A 31 6.39 13.26 13.97
C THR A 31 5.71 12.40 12.93
N ALA A 32 5.81 11.09 13.13
CA ALA A 32 5.00 10.17 12.36
C ALA A 32 3.51 10.48 12.58
N ILE A 33 2.72 10.44 11.51
CA ILE A 33 1.28 10.63 11.53
C ILE A 33 0.62 9.26 11.53
N VAL A 34 -0.33 9.02 12.43
CA VAL A 34 -1.12 7.78 12.43
C VAL A 34 -2.13 7.85 11.29
N LEU A 35 -2.01 6.94 10.33
CA LEU A 35 -2.94 6.82 9.20
C LEU A 35 -4.09 5.86 9.50
N GLU A 36 -3.80 4.80 10.26
CA GLU A 36 -4.75 3.73 10.61
C GLU A 36 -4.44 3.27 12.04
N ASP A 37 -5.46 3.09 12.88
CA ASP A 37 -5.32 2.61 14.25
C ASP A 37 -6.37 1.53 14.54
N THR A 38 -5.95 0.46 15.20
CA THR A 38 -6.84 -0.55 15.79
C THR A 38 -7.92 0.01 16.71
N GLN A 39 -7.65 1.12 17.40
CA GLN A 39 -8.66 1.81 18.22
C GLN A 39 -9.80 2.41 17.38
N ASP A 40 -9.54 2.70 16.10
CA ASP A 40 -10.51 3.24 15.16
C ASP A 40 -11.14 2.15 14.26
N GLY A 41 -10.94 0.88 14.61
CA GLY A 41 -11.51 -0.27 13.90
C GLY A 41 -10.65 -0.84 12.77
N TRP A 42 -9.41 -0.38 12.59
CA TRP A 42 -8.47 -1.01 11.66
C TRP A 42 -8.00 -2.38 12.19
N PRO A 43 -8.07 -3.48 11.43
CA PRO A 43 -7.75 -4.81 11.96
C PRO A 43 -6.27 -5.01 12.36
N GLY A 44 -5.32 -4.36 11.67
CA GLY A 44 -3.89 -4.43 12.01
C GLY A 44 -3.25 -5.83 11.87
N LEU A 45 -3.85 -6.75 11.10
CA LEU A 45 -3.40 -8.14 10.92
C LEU A 45 -2.27 -8.27 9.88
N CYS A 46 -1.27 -7.41 9.98
CA CYS A 46 -0.25 -7.23 8.95
C CYS A 46 0.71 -8.42 8.85
N GLU A 47 1.01 -8.81 7.62
CA GLU A 47 2.01 -9.82 7.27
C GLU A 47 3.39 -9.19 7.05
N GLY A 48 4.44 -10.00 7.19
CA GLY A 48 5.84 -9.57 7.01
C GLY A 48 6.36 -8.69 8.16
N MET A 49 5.70 -8.73 9.32
CA MET A 49 6.14 -8.05 10.53
C MET A 49 7.31 -8.80 11.16
N VAL A 50 8.27 -8.07 11.72
CA VAL A 50 9.46 -8.60 12.39
C VAL A 50 9.35 -8.33 13.89
N LYS A 51 9.59 -9.37 14.69
CA LYS A 51 9.59 -9.27 16.15
C LYS A 51 10.75 -8.40 16.62
N VAL A 52 10.46 -7.42 17.46
CA VAL A 52 11.48 -6.59 18.12
C VAL A 52 11.86 -7.25 19.43
N THR A 53 13.12 -7.66 19.56
CA THR A 53 13.62 -8.40 20.74
C THR A 53 14.52 -7.57 21.65
N ASP A 54 14.86 -6.34 21.25
CA ASP A 54 15.90 -5.50 21.83
C ASP A 54 15.38 -4.15 22.35
N LEU A 55 14.11 -4.07 22.75
CA LEU A 55 13.56 -2.88 23.41
C LEU A 55 14.32 -2.60 24.72
N GLN A 56 14.76 -1.36 24.90
CA GLN A 56 15.58 -0.95 26.05
C GLN A 56 14.76 -0.10 27.04
N GLY A 57 14.88 -0.40 28.34
CA GLY A 57 14.29 0.42 29.41
C GLY A 57 12.77 0.60 29.25
N GLU A 58 12.34 1.86 29.14
CA GLU A 58 10.93 2.26 28.99
C GLU A 58 10.49 2.44 27.53
N GLU A 59 11.30 1.97 26.57
CA GLU A 59 10.96 2.08 25.16
C GLU A 59 9.75 1.21 24.80
N THR A 60 8.75 1.85 24.17
CA THR A 60 7.56 1.15 23.68
C THR A 60 7.72 0.76 22.21
N CYS A 61 6.92 -0.20 21.76
CA CYS A 61 6.86 -0.62 20.35
C CYS A 61 6.56 0.56 19.41
N GLN A 62 5.59 1.38 19.81
CA GLN A 62 5.21 2.61 19.13
C GLN A 62 6.40 3.58 19.00
N MET A 63 7.11 3.85 20.11
CA MET A 63 8.26 4.75 20.10
C MET A 63 9.36 4.25 19.17
N ARG A 64 9.72 2.96 19.24
CA ARG A 64 10.73 2.36 18.36
C ARG A 64 10.37 2.53 16.88
N CYS A 65 9.09 2.33 16.53
CA CYS A 65 8.62 2.51 15.15
C CYS A 65 8.58 3.98 14.73
N MET A 66 8.07 4.88 15.58
CA MET A 66 8.05 6.33 15.32
C MET A 66 9.45 6.93 15.15
N MET A 67 10.47 6.32 15.75
CA MET A 67 11.86 6.75 15.64
C MET A 67 12.59 6.19 14.41
N SER A 68 12.03 5.18 13.75
CA SER A 68 12.59 4.58 12.54
C SER A 68 11.83 5.07 11.31
N PRO A 69 12.44 5.89 10.42
CA PRO A 69 11.75 6.44 9.25
C PRO A 69 11.29 5.36 8.25
N LEU A 70 11.83 4.14 8.35
CA LEU A 70 11.43 3.00 7.53
C LEU A 70 10.31 2.16 8.14
N CYS A 71 9.96 2.37 9.42
CA CYS A 71 8.91 1.58 10.07
C CYS A 71 7.53 2.14 9.73
N SER A 72 6.80 1.49 8.83
CA SER A 72 5.47 1.92 8.40
C SER A 72 4.34 1.41 9.30
N VAL A 73 4.57 0.30 10.01
CA VAL A 73 3.56 -0.34 10.86
C VAL A 73 4.22 -0.89 12.11
N TRP A 74 3.51 -0.80 13.23
CA TRP A 74 3.84 -1.55 14.44
C TRP A 74 2.60 -2.22 15.01
N SER A 75 2.80 -3.30 15.75
CA SER A 75 1.76 -3.98 16.52
C SER A 75 2.29 -4.56 17.83
N ILE A 76 1.41 -4.67 18.80
CA ILE A 76 1.63 -5.35 20.07
C ILE A 76 0.67 -6.53 20.14
N GLU A 77 1.20 -7.72 20.41
CA GLU A 77 0.44 -8.96 20.58
C GLU A 77 0.47 -9.41 22.04
N THR A 78 -0.67 -9.86 22.57
CA THR A 78 -0.73 -10.47 23.90
C THR A 78 -0.01 -11.82 23.85
N THR A 79 0.83 -12.09 24.83
CA THR A 79 1.39 -13.44 24.97
C THR A 79 0.27 -14.42 25.32
N SER A 80 0.33 -15.63 24.76
CA SER A 80 -0.50 -16.75 25.20
C SER A 80 -0.26 -17.13 26.67
N ASN A 81 0.89 -16.73 27.22
CA ASN A 81 1.17 -16.80 28.64
C ASN A 81 0.57 -15.57 29.35
N PRO A 82 -0.36 -15.72 30.31
CA PRO A 82 -0.92 -14.58 31.06
C PRO A 82 0.12 -13.79 31.86
N ASN A 83 1.31 -14.35 32.11
CA ASN A 83 2.41 -13.69 32.78
C ASN A 83 3.51 -13.20 31.82
N GLY A 84 3.31 -13.33 30.50
CA GLY A 84 4.30 -12.91 29.52
C GLY A 84 4.23 -11.40 29.24
N SER A 85 5.39 -10.80 28.97
CA SER A 85 5.46 -9.43 28.45
C SER A 85 4.92 -9.39 27.03
N PRO A 86 4.11 -8.37 26.67
CA PRO A 86 3.56 -8.23 25.31
C PRO A 86 4.67 -8.27 24.25
N MET A 87 4.41 -8.94 23.13
CA MET A 87 5.38 -9.02 22.03
C MET A 87 5.24 -7.81 21.11
N CYS A 88 6.35 -7.13 20.83
CA CYS A 88 6.40 -6.02 19.88
C CYS A 88 6.77 -6.53 18.48
N TRP A 89 6.07 -6.02 17.48
CA TRP A 89 6.24 -6.35 16.08
C TRP A 89 6.30 -5.07 15.25
N ASN A 90 7.30 -4.93 14.38
CA ASN A 90 7.45 -3.78 13.49
C ASN A 90 7.57 -4.24 12.04
N GLY A 91 7.04 -3.46 11.10
CA GLY A 91 7.06 -3.76 9.67
C GLY A 91 7.47 -2.53 8.85
N MET A 92 8.25 -2.78 7.81
CA MET A 92 8.67 -1.72 6.88
C MET A 92 7.55 -1.33 5.89
N LEU A 93 6.67 -2.29 5.58
CA LEU A 93 5.47 -2.10 4.77
C LEU A 93 4.22 -2.55 5.54
N GLY A 94 4.25 -3.76 6.11
CA GLY A 94 3.08 -4.41 6.71
C GLY A 94 2.02 -4.69 5.65
N LYS A 95 2.04 -5.90 5.08
CA LYS A 95 1.17 -6.27 3.96
C LYS A 95 -0.15 -6.89 4.42
N ASN A 96 -1.15 -6.87 3.55
CA ASN A 96 -2.40 -7.62 3.76
C ASN A 96 -3.04 -7.39 5.15
N CYS A 97 -2.96 -6.17 5.70
CA CYS A 97 -3.37 -5.91 7.08
C CYS A 97 -4.87 -6.10 7.36
N TYR A 98 -5.68 -6.27 6.32
CA TYR A 98 -7.15 -6.39 6.38
C TYR A 98 -7.66 -7.83 6.43
N GLY A 99 -6.91 -8.77 5.88
CA GLY A 99 -7.26 -10.18 5.84
C GLY A 99 -6.07 -11.10 6.06
N GLY A 100 -4.97 -10.55 6.57
CA GLY A 100 -3.71 -11.22 6.76
C GLY A 100 -3.73 -12.19 7.93
N LYS A 101 -2.70 -13.05 7.93
CA LYS A 101 -2.45 -14.01 9.02
C LYS A 101 -1.33 -13.53 9.94
N GLY A 102 -1.16 -12.22 10.04
CA GLY A 102 -0.22 -11.60 10.96
C GLY A 102 -0.57 -11.86 12.44
N PRO A 103 0.30 -11.41 13.36
CA PRO A 103 -0.01 -11.38 14.79
C PRO A 103 -1.35 -10.70 15.04
N VAL A 104 -2.19 -11.25 15.91
CA VAL A 104 -3.46 -10.61 16.28
C VAL A 104 -3.16 -9.49 17.26
N PRO A 105 -3.29 -8.22 16.86
CA PRO A 105 -2.82 -7.13 17.70
C PRO A 105 -3.81 -6.84 18.83
N VAL A 106 -3.29 -6.60 20.03
CA VAL A 106 -3.98 -5.81 21.07
C VAL A 106 -4.10 -4.36 20.60
N ARG A 107 -3.02 -3.88 19.97
CA ARG A 107 -2.93 -2.55 19.39
C ARG A 107 -1.98 -2.57 18.21
N ALA A 108 -2.34 -1.89 17.13
CA ALA A 108 -1.49 -1.66 15.98
C ALA A 108 -1.80 -0.30 15.36
N GLN A 109 -0.77 0.31 14.75
CA GLN A 109 -0.93 1.52 13.96
C GLN A 109 -0.13 1.44 12.67
N ARG A 110 -0.67 2.05 11.61
CA ARG A 110 0.06 2.41 10.40
C ARG A 110 0.49 3.87 10.48
N LEU A 111 1.77 4.12 10.20
CA LEU A 111 2.42 5.40 10.39
C LEU A 111 2.92 5.96 9.06
N GLN A 112 2.66 7.24 8.80
CA GLN A 112 3.31 8.02 7.76
C GLN A 112 4.48 8.79 8.37
N HIS A 113 5.69 8.55 7.89
CA HIS A 113 6.84 9.38 8.23
C HIS A 113 6.95 10.57 7.28
N GLY A 114 7.19 11.75 7.85
CA GLY A 114 7.35 12.98 7.11
C GLY A 114 6.10 13.42 6.34
N THR A 115 6.33 14.14 5.25
CA THR A 115 5.30 14.63 4.34
C THR A 115 5.45 14.02 2.95
N TYR A 116 4.50 14.28 2.08
CA TYR A 116 4.58 13.88 0.67
C TYR A 116 3.98 14.96 -0.21
N ARG A 117 4.34 14.95 -1.49
CA ARG A 117 3.63 15.68 -2.54
C ARG A 117 3.18 14.72 -3.63
N VAL A 118 1.98 14.97 -4.16
CA VAL A 118 1.52 14.30 -5.38
C VAL A 118 2.18 14.98 -6.56
N LEU A 119 2.88 14.18 -7.34
CA LEU A 119 3.59 14.64 -8.52
C LEU A 119 2.76 14.50 -9.79
N MET A 120 1.96 13.42 -9.88
CA MET A 120 1.11 13.14 -11.03
C MET A 120 -0.04 12.21 -10.61
N GLN A 121 -1.23 12.40 -11.19
CA GLN A 121 -2.34 11.45 -11.09
C GLN A 121 -2.17 10.37 -12.17
N THR A 122 -2.37 9.10 -11.81
CA THR A 122 -2.19 7.94 -12.70
C THR A 122 -3.50 7.20 -12.98
N THR A 123 -4.64 7.90 -12.87
CA THR A 123 -5.97 7.35 -13.22
C THR A 123 -6.04 7.08 -14.72
N GLY A 124 -6.59 5.93 -15.13
CA GLY A 124 -6.65 5.52 -16.54
C GLY A 124 -5.31 5.09 -17.12
N VAL A 125 -4.29 4.89 -16.27
CA VAL A 125 -2.93 4.54 -16.66
C VAL A 125 -2.55 3.27 -15.93
N GLN A 126 -1.94 2.29 -16.61
CA GLN A 126 -1.35 1.13 -15.94
C GLN A 126 0.15 1.36 -15.79
N VAL A 127 0.62 1.52 -14.55
CA VAL A 127 2.05 1.52 -14.25
C VAL A 127 2.51 0.08 -14.09
N LEU A 128 3.55 -0.30 -14.84
CA LEU A 128 4.09 -1.67 -14.83
C LEU A 128 5.10 -1.84 -13.69
N GLY A 129 5.22 -3.07 -13.18
CA GLY A 129 6.14 -3.40 -12.10
C GLY A 129 5.61 -3.18 -10.68
N LEU A 130 4.33 -2.80 -10.54
CA LEU A 130 3.67 -2.69 -9.24
C LEU A 130 3.24 -4.07 -8.71
N HIS A 131 3.20 -4.21 -7.39
CA HIS A 131 2.80 -5.42 -6.68
C HIS A 131 1.38 -5.26 -6.10
N ASN A 132 0.56 -6.32 -6.21
CA ASN A 132 -0.79 -6.31 -5.64
C ASN A 132 -0.73 -6.51 -4.12
N SER A 133 -1.14 -5.50 -3.33
CA SER A 133 -1.16 -5.62 -1.87
C SER A 133 -2.44 -6.28 -1.35
N PHE A 134 -3.58 -5.92 -1.92
CA PHE A 134 -4.87 -6.52 -1.57
C PHE A 134 -5.87 -6.43 -2.74
N GLY A 135 -6.82 -7.38 -2.76
CA GLY A 135 -7.80 -7.53 -3.84
C GLY A 135 -8.92 -6.48 -3.84
N GLY A 136 -9.59 -6.32 -4.98
CA GLY A 136 -10.68 -5.34 -5.16
C GLY A 136 -11.94 -5.61 -4.32
N THR A 137 -12.07 -6.81 -3.78
CA THR A 137 -13.23 -7.25 -2.98
C THR A 137 -13.05 -7.07 -1.47
N VAL A 138 -11.89 -6.59 -1.01
CA VAL A 138 -11.60 -6.41 0.43
C VAL A 138 -12.48 -5.33 1.05
N PHE A 139 -12.81 -4.29 0.28
CA PHE A 139 -13.64 -3.18 0.71
C PHE A 139 -14.96 -3.16 -0.04
N LYS A 140 -15.99 -2.56 0.57
CA LYS A 140 -17.34 -2.52 -0.01
C LYS A 140 -17.41 -1.59 -1.23
N THR A 141 -16.60 -0.52 -1.21
CA THR A 141 -16.55 0.50 -2.25
C THR A 141 -15.11 0.67 -2.73
N TRP A 142 -14.95 1.06 -4.00
CA TRP A 142 -13.62 1.27 -4.56
C TRP A 142 -12.97 2.52 -3.98
N GLU A 143 -13.75 3.52 -3.55
CA GLU A 143 -13.26 4.74 -2.90
C GLU A 143 -12.60 4.43 -1.56
N GLU A 144 -13.21 3.54 -0.77
CA GLU A 144 -12.65 3.04 0.47
C GLU A 144 -11.37 2.24 0.23
N GLY A 145 -11.38 1.32 -0.74
CA GLY A 145 -10.19 0.57 -1.12
C GLY A 145 -9.05 1.46 -1.64
N ALA A 146 -9.35 2.48 -2.44
CA ALA A 146 -8.38 3.45 -2.93
C ALA A 146 -7.79 4.30 -1.79
N LYS A 147 -8.62 4.69 -0.80
CA LYS A 147 -8.16 5.39 0.40
C LYS A 147 -7.12 4.56 1.16
N HIS A 148 -7.39 3.27 1.39
CA HIS A 148 -6.48 2.39 2.10
C HIS A 148 -5.23 2.05 1.29
N CYS A 149 -5.35 1.88 -0.03
CA CYS A 149 -4.20 1.69 -0.92
C CYS A 149 -3.23 2.87 -0.86
N LYS A 150 -3.80 4.08 -0.86
CA LYS A 150 -3.06 5.34 -0.69
C LYS A 150 -2.38 5.43 0.67
N TYR A 151 -3.03 5.01 1.76
CA TYR A 151 -2.41 4.98 3.09
C TYR A 151 -1.25 4.01 3.18
N GLU A 152 -1.37 2.83 2.56
CA GLU A 152 -0.30 1.85 2.53
C GLU A 152 0.95 2.41 1.83
N CYS A 153 0.79 2.99 0.63
CA CYS A 153 1.90 3.65 -0.06
C CYS A 153 2.50 4.79 0.74
N ARG A 154 1.67 5.67 1.32
CA ARG A 154 2.15 6.82 2.12
C ARG A 154 2.89 6.40 3.39
N SER A 155 2.52 5.26 3.97
CA SER A 155 3.25 4.72 5.13
C SER A 155 4.61 4.14 4.74
N PHE A 156 4.73 3.63 3.52
CA PHE A 156 5.94 2.98 3.04
C PHE A 156 6.85 3.98 2.32
N LEU A 157 7.89 4.43 3.02
CA LEU A 157 8.78 5.49 2.56
C LEU A 157 9.40 5.27 1.15
N LEU A 158 9.53 4.01 0.71
CA LEU A 158 10.09 3.67 -0.61
C LEU A 158 9.05 3.60 -1.74
N CYS A 159 7.76 3.72 -1.44
CA CYS A 159 6.69 3.69 -2.43
C CYS A 159 6.62 5.04 -3.17
N GLN A 160 6.85 5.06 -4.49
CA GLN A 160 6.55 6.24 -5.30
C GLN A 160 5.23 6.11 -6.06
N PHE A 161 4.74 4.90 -6.27
CA PHE A 161 3.53 4.68 -7.07
C PHE A 161 2.52 3.85 -6.31
N TRP A 162 1.26 4.29 -6.34
CA TRP A 162 0.13 3.45 -6.00
C TRP A 162 -0.97 3.59 -7.04
N GLN A 163 -1.69 2.50 -7.25
CA GLN A 163 -2.85 2.44 -8.14
C GLN A 163 -3.93 1.57 -7.52
N TYR A 164 -5.18 1.97 -7.68
CA TYR A 164 -6.33 1.17 -7.32
C TYR A 164 -7.13 0.79 -8.57
N SER A 165 -7.22 -0.51 -8.82
CA SER A 165 -8.04 -1.12 -9.85
C SER A 165 -9.37 -1.57 -9.24
N LYS A 166 -10.49 -1.26 -9.89
CA LYS A 166 -11.82 -1.76 -9.47
C LYS A 166 -11.89 -3.28 -9.45
N THR A 167 -11.23 -3.92 -10.42
CA THR A 167 -11.26 -5.38 -10.59
C THR A 167 -10.22 -6.06 -9.70
N TYR A 168 -9.00 -5.54 -9.68
CA TYR A 168 -7.86 -6.25 -9.09
C TYR A 168 -7.42 -5.70 -7.73
N GLY A 169 -7.89 -4.53 -7.31
CA GLY A 169 -7.57 -3.93 -6.01
C GLY A 169 -6.34 -3.05 -6.02
N CYS A 170 -5.57 -3.07 -4.93
CA CYS A 170 -4.47 -2.15 -4.68
C CYS A 170 -3.14 -2.66 -5.24
N PHE A 171 -2.43 -1.78 -5.96
CA PHE A 171 -1.09 -2.02 -6.50
C PHE A 171 -0.12 -0.95 -6.00
N LEU A 172 1.01 -1.38 -5.47
CA LEU A 172 2.03 -0.53 -4.86
C LEU A 172 3.41 -0.80 -5.46
N GLU A 173 4.26 0.21 -5.47
CA GLU A 173 5.69 -0.01 -5.74
C GLU A 173 6.37 -0.60 -4.51
N ILE A 174 6.92 -1.81 -4.67
CA ILE A 174 7.69 -2.52 -3.65
C ILE A 174 9.03 -2.89 -4.26
N PRO A 175 10.10 -2.09 -4.05
CA PRO A 175 11.38 -2.28 -4.73
C PRO A 175 12.01 -3.67 -4.56
N SER A 176 11.68 -4.39 -3.49
CA SER A 176 12.16 -5.76 -3.25
C SER A 176 11.46 -6.83 -4.09
N GLU A 177 10.36 -6.50 -4.76
CA GLU A 177 9.51 -7.46 -5.49
C GLU A 177 9.27 -7.07 -6.95
N GLY A 178 9.52 -5.81 -7.28
CA GLY A 178 9.43 -5.27 -8.62
C GLY A 178 9.98 -3.85 -8.66
N THR A 179 10.43 -3.44 -9.83
CA THR A 179 10.86 -2.05 -10.06
C THR A 179 10.03 -1.45 -11.16
N VAL A 180 9.55 -0.23 -10.94
CA VAL A 180 8.91 0.56 -11.99
C VAL A 180 10.01 1.09 -12.90
N GLY A 181 9.86 0.91 -14.21
CA GLY A 181 10.84 1.42 -15.17
C GLY A 181 10.93 2.95 -15.10
N TYR A 182 12.15 3.48 -15.06
CA TYR A 182 12.44 4.89 -14.90
C TYR A 182 13.25 5.44 -16.09
N PRO A 183 12.88 6.61 -16.67
CA PRO A 183 11.65 7.36 -16.39
C PRO A 183 10.40 6.61 -16.87
N LEU A 184 9.21 7.13 -16.52
CA LEU A 184 7.97 6.60 -17.08
C LEU A 184 7.92 6.81 -18.59
N THR A 185 7.85 5.72 -19.35
CA THR A 185 7.76 5.75 -20.82
C THR A 185 6.58 4.91 -21.32
N THR A 186 5.90 5.42 -22.35
CA THR A 186 4.76 4.76 -22.99
C THR A 186 5.15 3.88 -24.17
N SER A 187 6.41 3.96 -24.62
CA SER A 187 6.90 3.32 -25.84
C SER A 187 8.37 2.89 -25.71
N GLY A 188 8.80 2.01 -26.61
CA GLY A 188 10.18 1.54 -26.66
C GLY A 188 10.44 0.31 -25.77
N PRO A 189 11.69 -0.18 -25.75
CA PRO A 189 12.05 -1.40 -25.03
C PRO A 189 11.93 -1.27 -23.51
N PHE A 190 11.94 -0.05 -22.99
CA PHE A 190 11.82 0.27 -21.55
C PHE A 190 10.45 0.81 -21.16
N ARG A 191 9.41 0.48 -21.95
CA ARG A 191 8.02 0.87 -21.67
C ARG A 191 7.63 0.46 -20.25
N SER A 192 7.30 1.44 -19.41
CA SER A 192 6.90 1.26 -18.01
C SER A 192 5.45 1.63 -17.75
N VAL A 193 4.73 2.10 -18.77
CA VAL A 193 3.33 2.50 -18.68
C VAL A 193 2.51 1.96 -19.86
N ARG A 194 1.25 1.57 -19.60
CA ARG A 194 0.23 1.32 -20.63
C ARG A 194 -0.96 2.24 -20.48
N LEU A 195 -1.48 2.74 -21.60
CA LEU A 195 -2.65 3.61 -21.66
C LEU A 195 -3.83 2.92 -22.37
N ASP A 196 -3.52 1.85 -23.11
CA ASP A 196 -4.37 1.14 -24.06
C ASP A 196 -4.70 -0.29 -23.61
N SER A 197 -4.44 -0.61 -22.34
CA SER A 197 -4.78 -1.92 -21.77
C SER A 197 -6.11 -1.88 -21.02
N GLU A 198 -6.80 -3.03 -20.98
CA GLU A 198 -7.97 -3.22 -20.11
C GLU A 198 -7.66 -2.89 -18.64
N ALA A 199 -6.48 -3.31 -18.17
CA ALA A 199 -6.01 -2.97 -16.84
C ALA A 199 -5.85 -1.46 -16.62
N ALA A 200 -5.45 -0.68 -17.63
CA ALA A 200 -5.39 0.78 -17.52
C ALA A 200 -6.79 1.40 -17.38
N ALA A 201 -7.77 0.87 -18.11
CA ALA A 201 -9.18 1.30 -17.99
C ALA A 201 -9.77 1.00 -16.61
N ASP A 202 -9.31 -0.07 -15.95
CA ASP A 202 -9.75 -0.45 -14.61
C ASP A 202 -9.10 0.37 -13.48
N VAL A 203 -8.01 1.09 -13.74
CA VAL A 203 -7.35 1.95 -12.74
C VAL A 203 -8.16 3.23 -12.55
N VAL A 204 -8.86 3.31 -11.44
CA VAL A 204 -9.80 4.42 -11.13
C VAL A 204 -9.24 5.45 -10.16
N ALA A 205 -8.12 5.14 -9.52
CA ALA A 205 -7.36 6.08 -8.72
C ALA A 205 -5.89 5.67 -8.72
N GLY A 206 -5.00 6.63 -8.57
CA GLY A 206 -3.57 6.35 -8.42
C GLY A 206 -2.76 7.63 -8.47
N GLU A 207 -1.64 7.64 -7.76
CA GLU A 207 -0.75 8.80 -7.68
C GLU A 207 0.69 8.34 -7.85
N MET A 208 1.50 9.20 -8.48
CA MET A 208 2.94 9.24 -8.26
C MET A 208 3.23 10.21 -7.12
N LEU A 209 3.90 9.73 -6.08
CA LEU A 209 4.23 10.45 -4.87
C LEU A 209 5.73 10.71 -4.76
N GLN A 210 6.06 11.77 -4.04
CA GLN A 210 7.40 11.99 -3.54
C GLN A 210 7.35 12.33 -2.07
N HIS A 211 7.97 11.47 -1.26
CA HIS A 211 8.21 11.71 0.16
C HIS A 211 9.24 12.83 0.35
N ASN A 212 9.00 13.68 1.33
CA ASN A 212 9.86 14.78 1.72
C ASN A 212 9.72 15.09 3.21
N CYS A 213 10.63 15.90 3.75
CA CYS A 213 10.56 16.40 5.13
C CYS A 213 10.34 17.92 5.11
N VAL A 214 9.15 18.37 4.69
CA VAL A 214 8.82 19.81 4.60
C VAL A 214 7.65 20.11 5.53
N GLY A 215 7.83 20.96 6.53
CA GLY A 215 6.75 21.40 7.44
C GLY A 215 7.25 21.85 8.81
N ASP A 216 6.37 22.56 9.53
CA ASP A 216 6.60 23.08 10.88
C ASP A 216 6.69 21.97 11.94
N VAL A 217 7.28 22.31 13.10
CA VAL A 217 7.58 21.40 14.20
C VAL A 217 6.29 20.78 14.77
N SER A 218 6.08 19.47 14.58
CA SER A 218 5.06 18.71 15.32
C SER A 218 5.71 18.08 16.57
N PRO A 219 5.21 18.31 17.80
CA PRO A 219 5.79 17.70 18.99
C PRO A 219 5.55 16.18 19.01
N LEU A 220 6.61 15.41 19.35
CA LEU A 220 6.54 13.96 19.57
C LEU A 220 5.43 13.63 20.57
N PRO A 221 4.52 12.68 20.27
CA PRO A 221 3.59 12.17 21.26
C PRO A 221 4.42 11.49 22.36
N THR A 222 4.63 12.17 23.48
CA THR A 222 5.33 11.64 24.66
C THR A 222 4.39 10.86 25.58
N ALA A 223 3.08 10.96 25.38
CA ALA A 223 2.09 10.20 26.14
C ALA A 223 1.81 8.86 25.46
N MET A 224 1.94 7.76 26.21
CA MET A 224 1.26 6.51 25.84
C MET A 224 -0.24 6.81 25.75
N PRO A 225 -0.94 6.39 24.68
CA PRO A 225 -2.35 6.71 24.54
C PRO A 225 -3.13 5.93 25.60
N THR A 226 -3.44 6.58 26.70
CA THR A 226 -4.41 6.13 27.69
C THR A 226 -5.75 6.06 26.97
N GLY A 227 -6.40 4.89 27.01
CA GLY A 227 -7.45 4.48 26.08
C GLY A 227 -8.75 5.27 26.05
N ASN A 228 -8.80 6.51 26.57
CA ASN A 228 -10.06 7.24 26.72
C ASN A 228 -10.11 8.63 26.06
N GLU A 229 -9.05 9.18 25.48
CA GLU A 229 -9.17 10.49 24.81
C GLU A 229 -8.07 10.76 23.78
N VAL A 230 -8.30 10.36 22.52
CA VAL A 230 -7.53 10.89 21.38
C VAL A 230 -8.52 11.55 20.43
N LYS A 231 -8.72 12.86 20.61
CA LYS A 231 -9.38 13.68 19.61
C LYS A 231 -8.34 13.96 18.53
N LEU A 232 -8.47 13.32 17.38
CA LEU A 232 -7.59 13.52 16.23
C LEU A 232 -7.71 14.98 15.76
N VAL A 233 -6.78 15.84 16.17
CA VAL A 233 -6.68 17.20 15.65
C VAL A 233 -5.97 17.09 14.31
N VAL A 234 -6.73 16.96 13.22
CA VAL A 234 -6.22 17.16 11.86
C VAL A 234 -5.97 18.66 11.68
N PRO A 235 -4.71 19.12 11.52
CA PRO A 235 -4.46 20.54 11.28
C PRO A 235 -4.95 20.87 9.86
N GLY A 236 -5.99 21.68 9.73
CA GLY A 236 -6.37 22.29 8.45
C GLY A 236 -7.79 22.03 7.92
N MET A 237 -8.67 21.32 8.65
CA MET A 237 -10.11 21.39 8.39
C MET A 237 -10.76 22.24 9.48
N GLY A 238 -11.11 23.49 9.12
CA GLY A 238 -12.04 24.27 9.93
C GLY A 238 -13.36 23.52 10.11
N PRO A 239 -14.12 23.80 11.18
CA PRO A 239 -15.41 23.18 11.40
C PRO A 239 -16.35 23.55 10.24
N THR A 240 -16.50 22.65 9.28
CA THR A 240 -17.64 22.65 8.37
C THR A 240 -18.83 22.24 9.21
N ASP A 241 -19.71 23.21 9.48
CA ASP A 241 -21.03 22.98 10.05
C ASP A 241 -21.71 21.86 9.27
N VAL A 242 -21.80 20.68 9.88
CA VAL A 242 -22.55 19.56 9.32
C VAL A 242 -24.01 19.88 9.55
N PRO A 243 -24.81 20.17 8.50
CA PRO A 243 -26.23 20.45 8.69
C PRO A 243 -26.88 19.22 9.31
N ALA A 244 -27.66 19.49 10.36
CA ALA A 244 -28.40 18.51 11.14
C ALA A 244 -29.06 17.45 10.25
N THR A 245 -28.80 16.20 10.60
CA THR A 245 -29.39 14.98 10.07
C THR A 245 -30.90 15.17 9.94
N ALA A 246 -31.36 15.26 8.68
CA ALA A 246 -32.78 15.25 8.36
C ALA A 246 -33.39 13.94 8.87
N ALA A 247 -34.46 14.08 9.65
CA ALA A 247 -35.23 12.99 10.22
C ALA A 247 -35.58 11.94 9.15
N ALA A 248 -35.42 10.68 9.50
CA ALA A 248 -35.81 9.52 8.71
C ALA A 248 -37.31 9.58 8.42
N GLY A 249 -37.67 10.11 7.25
CA GLY A 249 -39.02 10.04 6.73
C GLY A 249 -39.35 8.58 6.40
N SER A 250 -40.40 8.05 7.03
CA SER A 250 -40.97 6.75 6.65
C SER A 250 -41.29 6.79 5.16
N TRP A 251 -40.74 5.85 4.40
CA TRP A 251 -40.98 5.77 2.97
C TRP A 251 -42.48 5.57 2.72
N PRO A 252 -43.07 6.24 1.72
CA PRO A 252 -44.47 6.05 1.40
C PRO A 252 -44.78 4.56 1.21
N TRP A 253 -45.90 4.08 1.78
CA TRP A 253 -46.28 2.67 1.79
C TRP A 253 -46.33 2.01 0.40
N TRP A 254 -46.55 2.80 -0.67
CA TRP A 254 -46.51 2.31 -2.05
C TRP A 254 -45.10 1.89 -2.51
N VAL A 255 -44.03 2.46 -1.94
CA VAL A 255 -42.66 2.05 -2.30
C VAL A 255 -42.37 0.63 -1.83
N ASN A 256 -42.84 0.26 -0.63
CA ASN A 256 -42.76 -1.12 -0.15
C ASN A 256 -43.53 -2.09 -1.05
N TYR A 257 -44.67 -1.66 -1.61
CA TYR A 257 -45.43 -2.46 -2.56
C TYR A 257 -44.68 -2.66 -3.89
N LEU A 258 -44.01 -1.62 -4.40
CA LEU A 258 -43.17 -1.74 -5.60
C LEU A 258 -41.96 -2.65 -5.39
N ILE A 259 -41.31 -2.58 -4.21
CA ILE A 259 -40.22 -3.48 -3.85
C ILE A 259 -40.72 -4.93 -3.80
N PHE A 260 -41.88 -5.18 -3.20
CA PHE A 260 -42.46 -6.52 -3.15
C PHE A 260 -42.78 -7.07 -4.55
N LEU A 261 -43.40 -6.27 -5.42
CA LEU A 261 -43.66 -6.65 -6.81
C LEU A 261 -42.37 -6.97 -7.58
N PHE A 262 -41.33 -6.16 -7.39
CA PHE A 262 -40.03 -6.41 -8.02
C PHE A 262 -39.41 -7.73 -7.55
N VAL A 263 -39.45 -8.02 -6.25
CA VAL A 263 -38.95 -9.28 -5.69
C VAL A 263 -39.72 -10.49 -6.24
N VAL A 264 -41.05 -10.40 -6.37
CA VAL A 264 -41.88 -11.46 -6.97
C VAL A 264 -41.52 -11.68 -8.44
N LEU A 265 -41.31 -10.61 -9.22
CA LEU A 265 -40.90 -10.72 -10.63
C LEU A 265 -39.54 -11.38 -10.77
N VAL A 266 -38.55 -10.99 -9.96
CA VAL A 266 -37.21 -11.62 -9.97
C VAL A 266 -37.32 -13.10 -9.60
N PHE A 267 -38.14 -13.45 -8.61
CA PHE A 267 -38.34 -14.85 -8.23
C PHE A 267 -38.99 -15.67 -9.36
N CYS A 268 -39.98 -15.12 -10.07
CA CYS A 268 -40.56 -15.75 -11.26
C CYS A 268 -39.53 -16.00 -12.37
N VAL A 269 -38.62 -15.06 -12.61
CA VAL A 269 -37.54 -15.21 -13.60
C VAL A 269 -36.56 -16.32 -13.17
N ILE A 270 -36.19 -16.38 -11.89
CA ILE A 270 -35.30 -17.43 -11.39
C ILE A 270 -35.95 -18.81 -11.50
N VAL A 271 -37.22 -18.95 -11.11
CA VAL A 271 -37.96 -20.22 -11.19
C VAL A 271 -38.08 -20.70 -12.64
N THR A 272 -38.39 -19.81 -13.58
CA THR A 272 -38.47 -20.17 -15.01
C THR A 272 -37.11 -20.55 -15.58
N ALA A 273 -36.02 -19.84 -15.22
CA ALA A 273 -34.66 -20.19 -15.65
C ALA A 273 -34.20 -21.55 -15.11
N VAL A 274 -34.48 -21.84 -13.83
CA VAL A 274 -34.18 -23.16 -13.22
C VAL A 274 -35.00 -24.26 -13.89
N TRP A 275 -36.28 -24.03 -14.15
CA TRP A 275 -37.14 -24.99 -14.84
C TRP A 275 -36.60 -25.31 -16.25
N MET A 276 -36.25 -24.29 -17.03
CA MET A 276 -35.65 -24.47 -18.36
C MET A 276 -34.31 -25.21 -18.29
N GLY A 277 -33.45 -24.89 -17.29
CA GLY A 277 -32.18 -25.58 -17.08
C GLY A 277 -32.33 -27.06 -16.70
N LEU A 278 -33.36 -27.40 -15.92
CA LEU A 278 -33.66 -28.80 -15.58
C LEU A 278 -34.18 -29.58 -16.79
N GLU A 279 -34.96 -28.95 -17.65
CA GLU A 279 -35.47 -29.58 -18.88
C GLU A 279 -34.35 -29.82 -19.90
N ASP A 280 -33.41 -28.90 -20.03
CA ASP A 280 -32.25 -29.07 -20.91
C ASP A 280 -31.29 -30.17 -20.40
N ARG A 281 -31.13 -30.30 -19.07
CA ARG A 281 -30.40 -31.43 -18.48
C ARG A 281 -31.05 -32.78 -18.80
N LYS A 282 -32.38 -32.87 -18.86
CA LYS A 282 -33.09 -34.10 -19.27
C LYS A 282 -32.78 -34.44 -20.74
N LYS A 283 -32.80 -33.44 -21.63
CA LYS A 283 -32.47 -33.62 -23.07
C LYS A 283 -31.02 -34.05 -23.28
N ARG A 284 -30.06 -33.45 -22.57
CA ARG A 284 -28.63 -33.85 -22.61
C ARG A 284 -28.41 -35.30 -22.18
N ARG A 285 -29.02 -35.74 -21.08
CA ARG A 285 -28.91 -37.14 -20.60
C ARG A 285 -29.48 -38.16 -21.61
N ALA A 286 -30.51 -37.80 -22.37
CA ALA A 286 -31.05 -38.67 -23.42
C ALA A 286 -30.06 -38.81 -24.60
N ARG A 287 -29.40 -37.72 -25.01
CA ARG A 287 -28.38 -37.75 -26.08
C ARG A 287 -27.17 -38.59 -25.68
N GLU A 288 -26.68 -38.46 -24.45
CA GLU A 288 -25.54 -39.26 -23.95
C GLU A 288 -25.82 -40.76 -23.95
N LYS A 289 -27.05 -41.18 -23.61
CA LYS A 289 -27.44 -42.60 -23.68
C LYS A 289 -27.45 -43.14 -25.12
N ASN A 290 -27.86 -42.33 -26.09
CA ASN A 290 -27.84 -42.73 -27.50
C ASN A 290 -26.40 -42.84 -28.04
N VAL A 291 -25.52 -41.91 -27.65
CA VAL A 291 -24.09 -41.96 -28.04
C VAL A 291 -23.40 -43.19 -27.43
N ARG A 292 -23.65 -43.51 -26.15
CA ARG A 292 -23.05 -44.71 -25.53
C ARG A 292 -23.49 -46.02 -26.19
N LYS A 293 -24.75 -46.12 -26.64
CA LYS A 293 -25.22 -47.29 -27.41
C LYS A 293 -24.56 -47.41 -28.79
N ALA A 294 -24.14 -46.30 -29.39
CA ALA A 294 -23.47 -46.31 -30.70
C ALA A 294 -21.99 -46.71 -30.61
N TRP A 295 -21.40 -46.68 -29.41
CA TRP A 295 -19.98 -46.99 -29.17
C TRP A 295 -19.74 -48.34 -28.51
N ASP A 296 -20.78 -49.17 -28.33
CA ASP A 296 -20.62 -50.50 -27.73
C ASP A 296 -19.78 -51.39 -28.68
N PRO A 297 -18.50 -51.66 -28.37
CA PRO A 297 -17.59 -52.32 -29.28
C PRO A 297 -17.68 -53.83 -29.03
N SER A 298 -18.85 -54.41 -29.29
CA SER A 298 -19.04 -55.87 -29.24
C SER A 298 -18.94 -56.54 -30.61
N MET A 299 -18.49 -55.83 -31.64
CA MET A 299 -18.24 -56.38 -32.96
C MET A 299 -16.90 -55.92 -33.51
N GLY A 300 -16.01 -56.88 -33.76
CA GLY A 300 -14.89 -56.74 -34.68
C GLY A 300 -13.56 -56.37 -34.04
N GLY A 301 -12.85 -57.38 -33.55
CA GLY A 301 -11.43 -57.25 -33.26
C GLY A 301 -10.63 -56.88 -34.51
N GLN A 302 -9.75 -55.90 -34.39
CA GLN A 302 -8.51 -55.85 -35.14
C GLN A 302 -7.45 -55.15 -34.29
N THR A 303 -6.37 -55.89 -34.07
CA THR A 303 -5.09 -55.48 -33.51
C THR A 303 -4.44 -54.44 -34.42
N VAL A 304 -4.14 -53.24 -33.91
CA VAL A 304 -3.11 -52.39 -34.50
C VAL A 304 -2.28 -51.72 -33.40
N GLU A 305 -1.04 -52.18 -33.42
CA GLU A 305 0.20 -51.63 -32.89
C GLU A 305 0.36 -50.15 -33.27
N GLN A 306 0.50 -49.24 -32.29
CA GLN A 306 1.24 -48.00 -32.51
C GLN A 306 1.74 -47.43 -31.19
N ALA A 307 2.95 -47.87 -30.84
CA ALA A 307 3.80 -47.23 -29.88
C ALA A 307 4.49 -46.01 -30.51
N GLY A 308 4.73 -44.98 -29.69
CA GLY A 308 5.88 -44.10 -29.89
C GLY A 308 5.60 -42.73 -30.53
N PHE A 309 4.91 -41.85 -29.81
CA PHE A 309 5.13 -40.40 -29.98
C PHE A 309 4.61 -39.67 -28.74
N LEU A 310 5.49 -39.36 -27.78
CA LEU A 310 5.40 -38.28 -26.77
C LEU A 310 6.43 -38.50 -25.64
N GLN A 311 7.71 -38.37 -25.97
CA GLN A 311 8.74 -38.04 -25.00
C GLN A 311 9.55 -36.89 -25.59
N ASN A 312 9.35 -35.69 -25.05
CA ASN A 312 10.32 -34.59 -24.94
C ASN A 312 9.58 -33.26 -24.78
N ILE A 313 9.11 -32.98 -23.56
CA ILE A 313 8.96 -31.59 -23.09
C ILE A 313 9.85 -31.47 -21.86
N HIS A 314 11.08 -31.04 -22.11
CA HIS A 314 12.06 -30.72 -21.08
C HIS A 314 11.68 -29.35 -20.51
N MET A 315 11.16 -29.31 -19.27
CA MET A 315 11.00 -28.05 -18.54
C MET A 315 12.36 -27.64 -17.96
N PRO A 316 12.90 -26.45 -18.27
CA PRO A 316 14.11 -25.97 -17.63
C PRO A 316 13.82 -25.65 -16.15
N GLN A 317 14.64 -26.19 -15.25
CA GLN A 317 14.65 -25.83 -13.84
C GLN A 317 15.16 -24.39 -13.67
N MET A 318 14.40 -23.55 -12.96
CA MET A 318 14.87 -22.24 -12.54
C MET A 318 15.87 -22.37 -11.38
N PRO A 319 17.00 -21.63 -11.40
CA PRO A 319 17.97 -21.66 -10.31
C PRO A 319 17.43 -20.94 -9.06
N GLN A 320 17.58 -21.59 -7.90
CA GLN A 320 17.06 -21.15 -6.59
C GLN A 320 17.94 -20.14 -5.82
N ASN A 321 18.99 -19.57 -6.41
CA ASN A 321 19.93 -18.72 -5.66
C ASN A 321 19.94 -17.28 -6.16
N TRP A 322 18.99 -16.47 -5.72
CA TRP A 322 19.12 -15.01 -5.72
C TRP A 322 19.67 -14.55 -4.37
N HIS A 323 20.99 -14.63 -4.22
CA HIS A 323 21.69 -13.71 -3.32
C HIS A 323 21.53 -12.31 -3.89
N MET A 324 20.84 -11.42 -3.17
CA MET A 324 20.86 -9.99 -3.50
C MET A 324 22.30 -9.48 -3.26
N PRO A 325 23.05 -9.07 -4.31
CA PRO A 325 24.26 -8.33 -4.07
C PRO A 325 23.86 -6.97 -3.51
N ASN A 326 24.64 -6.52 -2.54
CA ASN A 326 24.69 -5.17 -2.00
C ASN A 326 24.31 -4.15 -3.10
N MET A 327 23.18 -3.44 -2.95
CA MET A 327 22.82 -2.33 -3.85
C MET A 327 23.82 -1.18 -3.64
N GLN A 328 24.99 -1.29 -4.25
CA GLN A 328 25.84 -0.15 -4.52
C GLN A 328 25.21 0.58 -5.71
N PHE A 329 24.49 1.66 -5.40
CA PHE A 329 24.09 2.63 -6.41
C PHE A 329 25.37 3.16 -7.10
N PRO A 330 25.46 3.15 -8.43
CA PRO A 330 26.55 3.83 -9.12
C PRO A 330 26.32 5.33 -8.97
N PHE A 331 26.92 5.94 -7.95
CA PHE A 331 27.13 7.38 -7.94
C PHE A 331 28.20 7.66 -9.00
N GLN A 332 27.79 8.33 -10.08
CA GLN A 332 28.73 9.08 -10.89
C GLN A 332 29.30 10.18 -10.01
N ASP A 333 30.57 10.02 -9.66
CA ASP A 333 31.40 11.02 -9.03
C ASP A 333 31.54 12.20 -10.00
N GLN A 334 30.64 13.17 -9.92
CA GLN A 334 30.87 14.48 -10.52
C GLN A 334 31.92 15.16 -9.65
N SER A 335 33.17 15.01 -10.09
CA SER A 335 34.31 15.75 -9.61
C SER A 335 33.96 17.24 -9.52
N TYR A 336 33.87 17.73 -8.29
CA TYR A 336 33.82 19.13 -7.97
C TYR A 336 35.13 19.76 -8.46
N GLN A 337 35.10 20.36 -9.66
CA GLN A 337 36.16 21.27 -10.08
C GLN A 337 36.12 22.47 -9.15
N SER A 338 37.15 22.58 -8.32
CA SER A 338 37.46 23.73 -7.50
C SER A 338 37.63 24.97 -8.38
N VAL A 339 36.73 25.94 -8.21
CA VAL A 339 36.90 27.30 -8.72
C VAL A 339 37.81 28.05 -7.72
N PRO A 340 38.93 28.65 -8.16
CA PRO A 340 39.76 29.45 -7.29
C PRO A 340 39.29 30.92 -7.26
N GLY A 341 39.24 31.48 -6.05
CA GLY A 341 39.58 32.88 -5.81
C GLY A 341 38.45 33.91 -5.86
N TYR A 342 38.02 34.35 -4.67
CA TYR A 342 37.70 35.73 -4.29
C TYR A 342 37.67 35.69 -2.75
N GLY A 343 38.63 36.28 -2.03
CA GLY A 343 38.74 37.71 -1.83
C GLY A 343 38.37 38.00 -0.37
N ASP A 344 39.39 38.07 0.47
CA ASP A 344 39.36 38.42 1.90
C ASP A 344 38.78 39.84 2.11
N PRO A 345 37.93 40.05 3.13
CA PRO A 345 38.09 41.27 3.91
C PRO A 345 38.10 40.98 5.41
N SER A 346 39.30 41.15 5.96
CA SER A 346 39.57 41.46 7.35
C SER A 346 38.81 42.72 7.78
N ALA A 347 37.94 42.62 8.79
CA ALA A 347 37.44 43.77 9.54
C ALA A 347 37.15 43.43 11.01
N HIS A 348 38.05 43.95 11.85
CA HIS A 348 37.86 44.44 13.22
C HIS A 348 36.66 43.93 14.05
N MET A 349 36.98 43.19 15.12
CA MET A 349 36.13 43.08 16.30
C MET A 349 36.91 43.64 17.51
N GLN A 350 36.57 44.87 17.90
CA GLN A 350 37.03 45.49 19.16
C GLN A 350 36.23 44.90 20.32
N THR A 351 36.94 44.38 21.32
CA THR A 351 36.40 43.92 22.59
C THR A 351 36.35 45.08 23.58
N HIS A 352 35.15 45.54 23.94
CA HIS A 352 34.95 46.40 25.11
C HIS A 352 34.54 45.54 26.32
N GLY A 353 35.47 45.41 27.27
CA GLY A 353 35.22 44.87 28.60
C GLY A 353 34.64 45.94 29.52
N GLY A 354 33.45 45.69 30.06
CA GLY A 354 32.82 46.49 31.11
C GLY A 354 32.74 45.71 32.42
N ARG A 355 33.66 45.98 33.36
CA ARG A 355 33.54 45.64 34.77
C ARG A 355 32.52 46.57 35.42
N ILE A 356 31.52 46.04 36.13
CA ILE A 356 30.80 46.79 37.15
C ILE A 356 30.97 46.05 38.49
N ALA A 357 31.72 46.69 39.38
CA ALA A 357 31.85 46.34 40.78
C ALA A 357 30.63 46.86 41.56
N GLY A 358 30.31 46.18 42.66
CA GLY A 358 29.07 46.38 43.41
C GLY A 358 29.01 47.62 44.30
N ARG A 359 27.86 47.76 44.98
CA ARG A 359 27.72 48.49 46.24
C ARG A 359 26.56 47.93 47.05
N ARG A 360 26.83 47.79 48.35
CA ARG A 360 25.92 47.46 49.44
C ARG A 360 24.81 48.50 49.57
N PHE A 361 23.65 48.06 50.04
CA PHE A 361 23.01 48.62 51.24
C PHE A 361 22.56 47.46 52.12
#